data_AF-A0A538FML4-F1
#
_entry.id   AF-A0A538FML4-F1
#
_cell.length_a   1.000
_cell.length_b   1.000
_cell.length_c   1.000
_cell.angle_alpha   90.00
_cell.angle_beta   90.00
_cell.angle_gamma   90.00
#
_symmetry.space_group_name_H-M   'P 1'
#
loop_
_entity.id
_entity.type
_entity.pdbx_description
1 polymer ?
#
loop_
_entity_poly.entity_id
_entity_poly.type
_entity_poly.pdbx_seq_one_letter_code
_entity_poly.pdbx_strand_id
1 'polypeptide(L)'
;MAIVWPCALSVDEYLAAGRNVDIPRADCPECGKPMEFRSGYERHVRAGGISAPAWVARGQCVPCRRSHALLPSFLLVGRLDVVSAVGGVIVAVVDGSGGVRPAAGAADVPHTTARDWVRRFSRRAPALGAGFAALAVELGDPGSAARPGAHPVGLALGAIRGAWRAGLARAGVAGVALWAFASIVSGGRLLGTTSDPLWFVIGSRRFMPPAP
;
A
#
# COMPACT_ATOMS: atom_id res chain seq x y z
N MET A 1 1.82 -1.90 15.26
CA MET A 1 1.11 -1.41 14.05
C MET A 1 2.15 -0.98 13.01
N ALA A 2 1.82 -0.77 11.74
CA ALA A 2 2.79 -0.31 10.72
C ALA A 2 2.38 1.06 10.18
N ILE A 3 3.36 1.91 9.90
CA ILE A 3 3.23 3.17 9.16
C ILE A 3 3.99 2.97 7.85
N VAL A 4 3.34 3.26 6.73
CA VAL A 4 3.97 3.15 5.42
C VAL A 4 4.44 4.53 5.00
N TRP A 5 5.73 4.66 4.68
CA TRP A 5 6.33 5.91 4.25
C TRP A 5 6.65 5.88 2.74
N PRO A 6 6.57 7.02 2.04
CA PRO A 6 6.86 7.10 0.61
C PRO A 6 8.36 6.93 0.36
N CYS A 7 8.79 5.70 0.10
CA CYS A 7 10.17 5.39 -0.20
C CYS A 7 10.50 5.80 -1.65
N ALA A 8 11.54 6.62 -1.80
CA ALA A 8 12.05 7.06 -3.11
C ALA A 8 13.07 6.08 -3.71
N LEU A 9 13.63 5.18 -2.90
CA LEU A 9 14.58 4.18 -3.37
C LEU A 9 13.87 3.07 -4.14
N SER A 10 14.53 2.56 -5.17
CA SER A 10 14.21 1.26 -5.72
C SER A 10 14.42 0.15 -4.68
N VAL A 11 13.85 -1.03 -4.94
CA VAL A 11 13.99 -2.17 -4.02
C VAL A 11 15.47 -2.54 -3.86
N ASP A 12 16.24 -2.56 -4.94
CA ASP A 12 17.66 -2.93 -4.91
C ASP A 12 18.51 -1.90 -4.15
N GLU A 13 18.28 -0.60 -4.37
CA GLU A 13 18.94 0.48 -3.62
C GLU A 13 18.61 0.40 -2.12
N TYR A 14 17.35 0.11 -1.78
CA TYR A 14 16.94 -0.06 -0.39
C TYR A 14 17.64 -1.25 0.27
N LEU A 15 17.69 -2.38 -0.42
CA LEU A 15 18.35 -3.59 0.06
C LEU A 15 19.86 -3.35 0.23
N ALA A 16 20.51 -2.68 -0.72
CA ALA A 16 21.92 -2.34 -0.66
C ALA A 16 22.25 -1.37 0.49
N ALA A 17 21.38 -0.39 0.74
CA ALA A 17 21.55 0.55 1.85
C ALA A 17 21.42 -0.12 3.24
N GLY A 18 20.64 -1.20 3.34
CA GLY A 18 20.49 -1.97 4.57
C GLY A 18 20.04 -1.10 5.75
N ARG A 19 20.86 -1.00 6.80
CA ARG A 19 20.56 -0.18 7.99
C ARG A 19 20.79 1.32 7.80
N ASN A 20 21.45 1.70 6.71
CA ASN A 20 21.80 3.09 6.40
C ASN A 20 20.73 3.79 5.55
N VAL A 21 19.56 3.17 5.34
CA VAL A 21 18.43 3.84 4.70
C VAL A 21 18.02 5.05 5.53
N ASP A 22 17.95 6.22 4.90
CA ASP A 22 17.35 7.40 5.50
C ASP A 22 15.83 7.23 5.57
N ILE A 23 15.33 6.99 6.77
CA ILE A 23 13.91 6.77 7.03
C ILE A 23 13.36 8.05 7.65
N PRO A 24 12.26 8.61 7.12
CA PRO A 24 11.67 9.82 7.69
C PRO A 24 11.17 9.55 9.11
N ARG A 25 11.38 10.54 9.99
CA ARG A 25 10.76 10.51 11.32
C ARG A 25 9.25 10.62 11.16
N ALA A 26 8.52 9.70 11.79
CA ALA A 26 7.06 9.67 11.75
C ALA A 26 6.47 10.17 13.07
N ASP A 27 5.33 10.84 12.98
CA ASP A 27 4.52 11.20 14.14
C ASP A 27 3.67 10.01 14.59
N CYS A 28 3.39 9.95 15.89
CA CYS A 28 2.54 8.94 16.49
C CYS A 28 1.11 9.08 15.94
N PRO A 29 0.52 8.04 15.35
CA PRO A 29 -0.82 8.14 14.83
C PRO A 29 -1.84 8.37 15.95
N GLU A 30 -1.56 8.02 17.21
CA GLU A 30 -2.50 8.22 18.31
C GLU A 30 -2.51 9.66 18.85
N CYS A 31 -1.33 10.25 19.10
CA CYS A 31 -1.22 11.57 19.75
C CYS A 31 -0.56 12.67 18.91
N GLY A 32 -0.09 12.36 17.69
CA GLY A 32 0.53 13.32 16.78
C GLY A 32 1.93 13.79 17.18
N LYS A 33 2.52 13.28 18.27
CA LYS A 33 3.87 13.67 18.69
C LYS A 33 4.95 12.93 17.88
N PRO A 34 6.10 13.56 17.61
CA PRO A 34 7.22 12.91 16.94
C PRO A 34 7.66 11.66 17.68
N MET A 35 7.86 10.57 16.94
CA MET A 35 8.40 9.34 17.51
C MET A 35 9.92 9.31 17.47
N GLU A 36 10.50 8.53 18.37
CA GLU A 36 11.93 8.24 18.40
C GLU A 36 12.21 6.93 17.66
N PHE A 37 13.33 6.88 16.94
CA PHE A 37 13.79 5.61 16.38
C PHE A 37 14.23 4.67 17.50
N ARG A 38 13.81 3.41 17.37
CA ARG A 38 14.29 2.29 18.18
C ARG A 38 14.92 1.26 17.23
N SER A 39 15.32 0.12 17.78
CA SER A 39 15.76 -1.02 16.97
C SER A 39 14.70 -1.39 15.92
N GLY A 40 15.16 -1.84 14.76
CA GLY A 40 14.32 -2.42 13.73
C GLY A 40 14.31 -3.95 13.77
N TYR A 41 13.93 -4.54 12.65
CA TYR A 41 14.06 -5.97 12.38
C TYR A 41 14.35 -6.17 10.90
N GLU A 42 14.93 -7.31 10.56
CA GLU A 42 15.12 -7.72 9.17
C GLU A 42 13.96 -8.63 8.75
N ARG A 43 13.50 -8.48 7.52
CA ARG A 43 12.52 -9.38 6.90
C ARG A 43 12.90 -9.67 5.47
N HIS A 44 12.65 -10.89 5.00
CA HIS A 44 12.84 -11.19 3.58
C HIS A 44 11.83 -10.41 2.72
N VAL A 45 12.34 -9.86 1.62
CA VAL A 45 11.56 -9.23 0.55
C VAL A 45 11.83 -9.98 -0.73
N ARG A 46 10.78 -10.16 -1.55
CA ARG A 46 10.84 -10.81 -2.86
C ARG A 46 10.53 -9.81 -3.98
N ALA A 47 11.47 -9.66 -4.91
CA ALA A 47 11.35 -8.80 -6.08
C ALA A 47 12.20 -9.37 -7.22
N GLY A 48 11.65 -9.46 -8.43
CA GLY A 48 12.41 -9.87 -9.62
C GLY A 48 13.13 -11.22 -9.48
N GLY A 49 12.49 -12.22 -8.85
CA GLY A 49 13.08 -13.54 -8.60
C GLY A 49 14.11 -13.59 -7.45
N ILE A 50 14.47 -12.45 -6.86
CA ILE A 50 15.43 -12.37 -5.74
C ILE A 50 14.66 -12.42 -4.42
N SER A 51 15.25 -13.08 -3.41
CA SER A 51 14.80 -12.97 -2.01
C SER A 51 15.94 -12.52 -1.09
N ALA A 52 15.82 -11.33 -0.50
CA ALA A 52 16.88 -10.71 0.29
C ALA A 52 16.33 -10.09 1.59
N PRO A 53 17.14 -9.98 2.65
CA PRO A 53 16.74 -9.32 3.89
C PRO A 53 16.65 -7.79 3.69
N ALA A 54 15.50 -7.21 4.01
CA ALA A 54 15.27 -5.79 4.10
C ALA A 54 15.20 -5.36 5.57
N TRP A 55 15.93 -4.31 5.92
CA TRP A 55 15.83 -3.67 7.23
C TRP A 55 14.51 -2.90 7.35
N VAL A 56 13.83 -3.02 8.49
CA VAL A 56 12.62 -2.25 8.80
C VAL A 56 12.80 -1.60 10.17
N ALA A 57 12.97 -0.28 10.19
CA ALA A 57 13.07 0.48 11.43
C ALA A 57 11.73 0.49 12.20
N ARG A 58 11.81 0.82 13.49
CA ARG A 58 10.64 1.04 14.33
C ARG A 58 10.69 2.44 14.96
N GLY A 59 9.57 3.13 14.91
CA GLY A 59 9.33 4.34 15.70
C GLY A 59 8.61 4.00 16.99
N GLN A 60 9.01 4.60 18.11
CA GLN A 60 8.32 4.50 19.38
C GLN A 60 7.83 5.88 19.84
N CYS A 61 6.56 5.94 20.21
CA CYS A 61 5.99 7.11 20.88
C CYS A 61 6.20 6.96 22.39
N VAL A 62 6.99 7.85 22.98
CA VAL A 62 7.23 7.88 24.43
C VAL A 62 5.92 8.10 25.23
N PRO A 63 5.09 9.12 24.91
CA PRO A 63 3.82 9.35 25.61
C PRO A 63 2.83 8.18 25.54
N CYS A 64 2.61 7.61 24.35
CA CYS A 64 1.61 6.56 24.16
C CYS A 64 2.15 5.16 24.45
N ARG A 65 3.46 5.01 24.62
CA ARG A 65 4.17 3.72 24.76
C ARG A 65 3.87 2.73 23.63
N ARG A 66 3.54 3.24 22.43
CA ARG A 66 3.26 2.44 21.22
C ARG A 66 4.48 2.40 20.31
N SER A 67 4.66 1.25 19.65
CA SER A 67 5.71 1.04 18.66
C SER A 67 5.12 0.71 17.29
N HIS A 68 5.67 1.33 16.26
CA HIS A 68 5.20 1.22 14.89
C HIS A 68 6.36 0.82 13.97
N ALA A 69 6.15 -0.19 13.12
CA ALA A 69 7.10 -0.51 12.06
C ALA A 69 7.01 0.55 10.96
N LEU A 70 8.15 1.03 10.48
CA LEU A 70 8.24 2.03 9.41
C LEU A 70 8.52 1.30 8.09
N LEU A 71 7.44 0.90 7.42
CA LEU A 71 7.49 0.10 6.21
C LEU A 71 7.70 1.00 4.97
N PRO A 72 8.66 0.71 4.09
CA PRO A 72 8.73 1.41 2.81
C PRO A 72 7.49 1.10 1.94
N SER A 73 7.08 2.07 1.14
CA SER A 73 5.87 2.02 0.28
C SER A 73 5.82 0.84 -0.69
N PHE A 74 6.96 0.28 -1.08
CA PHE A 74 7.00 -0.89 -1.96
C PHE A 74 6.62 -2.21 -1.25
N LEU A 75 6.32 -2.19 0.06
CA LEU A 75 5.99 -3.36 0.87
C LEU A 75 4.56 -3.34 1.41
N LEU A 76 4.02 -4.54 1.64
CA LEU A 76 2.79 -4.76 2.42
C LEU A 76 3.10 -5.38 3.78
N VAL A 77 2.18 -5.20 4.73
CA VAL A 77 2.23 -5.79 6.06
C VAL A 77 2.07 -7.31 5.95
N GLY A 78 3.02 -8.06 6.50
CA GLY A 78 2.96 -9.53 6.54
C GLY A 78 3.07 -10.21 5.17
N ARG A 79 3.66 -9.53 4.17
CA ARG A 79 3.94 -10.08 2.84
C ARG A 79 5.41 -9.95 2.53
N LEU A 80 5.96 -10.92 1.81
CA LEU A 80 7.36 -10.90 1.36
C LEU A 80 7.47 -10.16 0.02
N ASP A 81 6.49 -10.36 -0.84
CA ASP A 81 6.49 -9.87 -2.21
C ASP A 81 6.19 -8.36 -2.28
N VAL A 82 6.91 -7.68 -3.17
CA VAL A 82 6.74 -6.25 -3.40
C VAL A 82 5.39 -5.91 -4.03
N VAL A 83 4.90 -4.72 -3.73
CA VAL A 83 3.58 -4.23 -4.17
C VAL A 83 3.44 -4.19 -5.68
N SER A 84 4.54 -4.01 -6.43
CA SER A 84 4.53 -4.01 -7.90
C SER A 84 4.19 -5.38 -8.47
N ALA A 85 4.74 -6.47 -7.91
CA ALA A 85 4.42 -7.83 -8.32
C ALA A 85 2.96 -8.20 -7.96
N VAL A 86 2.56 -7.90 -6.72
CA VAL A 86 1.18 -8.12 -6.24
C VAL A 86 0.18 -7.38 -7.13
N GLY A 87 0.45 -6.10 -7.37
CA GLY A 87 -0.37 -5.24 -8.17
C GLY A 87 -0.45 -5.63 -9.64
N GLY A 88 0.69 -6.03 -10.22
CA GLY A 88 0.75 -6.54 -11.60
C GLY A 88 -0.14 -7.76 -11.80
N VAL A 89 -0.12 -8.71 -10.87
CA VAL A 89 -1.03 -9.87 -10.88
C VAL A 89 -2.49 -9.43 -10.80
N ILE A 90 -2.83 -8.50 -9.91
CA ILE A 90 -4.21 -7.99 -9.77
C ILE A 90 -4.67 -7.35 -11.08
N VAL A 91 -3.87 -6.49 -11.70
CA VAL A 91 -4.20 -5.87 -13.00
C VAL A 91 -4.40 -6.93 -14.07
N ALA A 92 -3.46 -7.87 -14.19
CA ALA A 92 -3.51 -8.92 -15.22
C ALA A 92 -4.77 -9.78 -15.11
N VAL A 93 -5.24 -10.07 -13.89
CA VAL A 93 -6.45 -10.88 -13.66
C VAL A 93 -7.74 -10.07 -13.86
N VAL A 94 -7.73 -8.77 -13.58
CA VAL A 94 -8.92 -7.93 -13.64
C VAL A 94 -9.15 -7.36 -15.05
N ASP A 95 -8.09 -6.90 -15.70
CA ASP A 95 -8.15 -6.26 -17.03
C ASP A 95 -7.81 -7.24 -18.16
N GLY A 96 -7.14 -8.34 -17.86
CA GLY A 96 -6.75 -9.34 -18.85
C GLY A 96 -7.83 -10.37 -19.13
N SER A 97 -7.64 -11.12 -20.21
CA SER A 97 -8.48 -12.29 -20.57
C SER A 97 -8.02 -13.59 -19.89
N GLY A 98 -6.87 -13.56 -19.22
CA GLY A 98 -6.27 -14.71 -18.54
C GLY A 98 -6.61 -14.78 -17.06
N GLY A 99 -6.74 -16.01 -16.53
CA GLY A 99 -6.95 -16.22 -15.09
C GLY A 99 -5.67 -16.01 -14.25
N VAL A 100 -5.76 -16.37 -12.97
CA VAL A 100 -4.65 -16.22 -12.00
C VAL A 100 -3.38 -16.96 -12.41
N ARG A 101 -3.49 -18.13 -13.06
CA ARG A 101 -2.34 -18.98 -13.40
C ARG A 101 -1.40 -18.33 -14.44
N PRO A 102 -1.90 -17.86 -15.60
CA PRO A 102 -1.09 -17.06 -16.52
C PRO A 102 -0.45 -15.83 -15.87
N ALA A 103 -1.22 -15.08 -15.06
CA ALA A 103 -0.72 -13.89 -14.37
C ALA A 103 0.41 -14.22 -13.38
N ALA A 104 0.29 -15.34 -12.65
CA ALA A 104 1.33 -15.82 -11.74
C ALA A 104 2.61 -16.20 -12.47
N GLY A 105 2.50 -16.88 -13.62
CA GLY A 105 3.64 -17.23 -14.46
C GLY A 105 4.36 -16.00 -15.00
N ALA A 106 3.62 -15.00 -15.50
CA ALA A 106 4.21 -13.75 -15.99
C ALA A 106 4.91 -12.94 -14.89
N ALA A 107 4.44 -13.06 -13.64
CA ALA A 107 5.04 -12.39 -12.49
C ALA A 107 6.11 -13.24 -11.77
N ASP A 108 6.42 -14.44 -12.28
CA ASP A 108 7.34 -15.41 -11.68
C ASP A 108 7.07 -15.69 -10.19
N VAL A 109 5.79 -15.92 -9.87
CA VAL A 109 5.35 -16.21 -8.49
C VAL A 109 4.55 -17.51 -8.43
N PRO A 110 4.58 -18.24 -7.30
CA PRO A 110 3.75 -19.43 -7.14
C PRO A 110 2.27 -19.13 -7.35
N HIS A 111 1.58 -19.96 -8.14
CA HIS A 111 0.16 -19.79 -8.43
C HIS A 111 -0.72 -19.69 -7.17
N THR A 112 -0.42 -20.48 -6.13
CA THR A 112 -1.17 -20.46 -4.86
C THR A 112 -1.03 -19.12 -4.14
N THR A 113 0.14 -18.51 -4.21
CA THR A 113 0.45 -17.17 -3.66
C THR A 113 -0.34 -16.10 -4.41
N ALA A 114 -0.24 -16.07 -5.74
CA ALA A 114 -1.01 -15.16 -6.59
C ALA A 114 -2.53 -15.29 -6.39
N ARG A 115 -3.01 -16.54 -6.27
CA ARG A 115 -4.42 -16.84 -5.96
C ARG A 115 -4.86 -16.27 -4.63
N ASP A 116 -4.03 -16.39 -3.59
CA ASP A 116 -4.34 -15.80 -2.29
C ASP A 116 -4.39 -14.27 -2.35
N TRP A 117 -3.50 -13.63 -3.10
CA TRP A 117 -3.53 -12.17 -3.31
C TRP A 117 -4.83 -11.72 -3.96
N VAL A 118 -5.18 -12.32 -5.09
CA VAL A 118 -6.42 -11.99 -5.83
C VAL A 118 -7.64 -12.24 -4.94
N ARG A 119 -7.69 -13.37 -4.23
CA ARG A 119 -8.79 -13.68 -3.30
C ARG A 119 -8.92 -12.62 -2.19
N ARG A 120 -7.81 -12.22 -1.57
CA ARG A 120 -7.80 -11.24 -0.48
C ARG A 120 -8.15 -9.84 -0.97
N PHE A 121 -7.63 -9.43 -2.11
CA PHE A 121 -8.01 -8.18 -2.75
C PHE A 121 -9.51 -8.19 -3.08
N SER A 122 -10.02 -9.27 -3.65
CA SER A 122 -11.44 -9.39 -4.01
C SER A 122 -12.36 -9.27 -2.80
N ARG A 123 -12.01 -9.92 -1.69
CA ARG A 123 -12.76 -9.77 -0.43
C ARG A 123 -12.74 -8.35 0.13
N ARG A 124 -11.71 -7.57 -0.16
CA ARG A 124 -11.54 -6.19 0.30
C ARG A 124 -12.02 -5.15 -0.71
N ALA A 125 -12.33 -5.57 -1.93
CA ALA A 125 -12.63 -4.68 -3.03
C ALA A 125 -13.77 -3.67 -2.71
N PRO A 126 -14.87 -4.05 -2.04
CA PRO A 126 -15.89 -3.06 -1.68
C PRO A 126 -15.36 -1.92 -0.79
N ALA A 127 -14.63 -2.26 0.28
CA ALA A 127 -14.08 -1.27 1.22
C ALA A 127 -12.95 -0.44 0.60
N LEU A 128 -12.07 -1.08 -0.17
CA LEU A 128 -11.01 -0.39 -0.90
C LEU A 128 -11.61 0.55 -1.95
N GLY A 129 -12.58 0.08 -2.73
CA GLY A 129 -13.26 0.88 -3.75
C GLY A 129 -13.91 2.13 -3.16
N ALA A 130 -14.66 1.99 -2.06
CA ALA A 130 -15.28 3.14 -1.38
C ALA A 130 -14.22 4.13 -0.86
N GLY A 131 -13.18 3.65 -0.17
CA GLY A 131 -12.15 4.51 0.40
C GLY A 131 -11.31 5.25 -0.64
N PHE A 132 -10.89 4.56 -1.72
CA PHE A 132 -10.15 5.20 -2.80
C PHE A 132 -11.03 6.11 -3.65
N ALA A 133 -12.32 5.81 -3.84
CA ALA A 133 -13.24 6.70 -4.54
C ALA A 133 -13.44 8.00 -3.75
N ALA A 134 -13.65 7.92 -2.43
CA ALA A 134 -13.72 9.09 -1.56
C ALA A 134 -12.43 9.93 -1.65
N LEU A 135 -11.27 9.28 -1.59
CA LEU A 135 -9.98 9.96 -1.74
C LEU A 135 -9.85 10.66 -3.11
N ALA A 136 -10.28 10.03 -4.20
CA ALA A 136 -10.26 10.66 -5.52
C ALA A 136 -11.08 11.97 -5.53
N VAL A 137 -12.30 11.92 -4.96
CA VAL A 137 -13.19 13.10 -4.83
C VAL A 137 -12.53 14.20 -4.00
N GLU A 138 -11.94 13.86 -2.86
CA GLU A 138 -11.21 14.82 -2.01
C GLU A 138 -10.03 15.46 -2.75
N LEU A 139 -9.36 14.69 -3.61
CA LEU A 139 -8.28 15.18 -4.46
C LEU A 139 -8.78 15.96 -5.69
N GLY A 140 -10.09 16.18 -5.82
CA GLY A 140 -10.70 16.98 -6.88
C GLY A 140 -10.95 16.24 -8.20
N ASP A 141 -10.78 14.92 -8.21
CA ASP A 141 -11.31 14.07 -9.28
C ASP A 141 -12.66 13.51 -8.80
N PRO A 142 -13.80 14.05 -9.25
CA PRO A 142 -15.12 13.56 -8.84
C PRO A 142 -15.34 12.08 -9.18
N GLY A 143 -14.40 11.47 -9.90
CA GLY A 143 -14.43 10.08 -10.30
C GLY A 143 -15.39 9.89 -11.45
N SER A 144 -15.03 9.03 -12.39
CA SER A 144 -16.02 8.43 -13.27
C SER A 144 -16.99 7.63 -12.39
N ALA A 145 -18.25 8.07 -12.31
CA ALA A 145 -19.30 7.42 -11.53
C ALA A 145 -19.25 5.89 -11.74
N ALA A 146 -19.26 5.14 -10.65
CA ALA A 146 -19.28 3.69 -10.70
C ALA A 146 -20.45 3.25 -11.61
N ARG A 147 -20.16 2.52 -12.69
CA ARG A 147 -21.22 2.00 -13.57
C ARG A 147 -22.06 1.00 -12.77
N PRO A 148 -23.40 1.15 -12.76
CA PRO A 148 -24.27 0.14 -12.15
C PRO A 148 -23.97 -1.25 -12.71
N GLY A 149 -23.85 -2.25 -11.83
CA GLY A 149 -23.54 -3.64 -12.21
C GLY A 149 -22.07 -3.97 -12.46
N ALA A 150 -21.15 -3.01 -12.31
CA ALA A 150 -19.72 -3.30 -12.43
C ALA A 150 -19.23 -4.21 -11.29
N HIS A 151 -18.37 -5.18 -11.64
CA HIS A 151 -17.83 -6.13 -10.69
C HIS A 151 -17.01 -5.40 -9.60
N PRO A 152 -17.21 -5.70 -8.29
CA PRO A 152 -16.60 -4.95 -7.18
C PRO A 152 -15.07 -4.81 -7.28
N VAL A 153 -14.40 -5.84 -7.78
CA VAL A 153 -12.93 -5.87 -7.98
C VAL A 153 -12.48 -4.85 -9.02
N GLY A 154 -13.21 -4.74 -10.13
CA GLY A 154 -12.92 -3.75 -11.18
C GLY A 154 -13.18 -2.33 -10.71
N LEU A 155 -14.26 -2.12 -9.94
CA LEU A 155 -14.53 -0.83 -9.29
C LEU A 155 -13.43 -0.42 -8.33
N ALA A 156 -12.94 -1.34 -7.50
CA ALA A 156 -11.84 -1.06 -6.58
C ALA A 156 -10.55 -0.68 -7.32
N LEU A 157 -10.18 -1.42 -8.36
CA LEU A 157 -9.02 -1.10 -9.19
C LEU A 157 -9.16 0.25 -9.89
N GLY A 158 -10.35 0.55 -10.44
CA GLY A 158 -10.68 1.83 -11.04
C GLY A 158 -10.55 2.99 -10.04
N ALA A 159 -11.06 2.82 -8.83
CA ALA A 159 -10.97 3.82 -7.76
C ALA A 159 -9.51 4.08 -7.35
N ILE A 160 -8.68 3.03 -7.19
CA ILE A 160 -7.25 3.16 -6.88
C ILE A 160 -6.54 3.96 -7.99
N ARG A 161 -6.83 3.67 -9.26
CA ARG A 161 -6.28 4.40 -10.41
C ARG A 161 -6.76 5.86 -10.48
N GLY A 162 -8.03 6.11 -10.15
CA GLY A 162 -8.60 7.46 -10.07
C GLY A 162 -7.88 8.30 -9.03
N ALA A 163 -7.85 7.82 -7.77
CA ALA A 163 -7.17 8.50 -6.67
C ALA A 163 -5.69 8.75 -6.95
N TRP A 164 -5.00 7.77 -7.55
CA TRP A 164 -3.59 7.94 -7.92
C TRP A 164 -3.39 9.05 -8.97
N ARG A 165 -4.19 9.08 -10.03
CA ARG A 165 -4.13 10.13 -11.06
C ARG A 165 -4.46 11.52 -10.47
N ALA A 166 -5.49 11.61 -9.64
CA ALA A 166 -5.85 12.82 -8.93
C ALA A 166 -4.72 13.31 -8.02
N GLY A 167 -4.06 12.39 -7.30
CA GLY A 167 -2.92 12.69 -6.45
C GLY A 167 -1.70 13.19 -7.23
N LEU A 168 -1.40 12.60 -8.39
CA LEU A 168 -0.33 13.06 -9.28
C LEU A 168 -0.58 14.49 -9.77
N ALA A 169 -1.82 14.82 -10.13
CA ALA A 169 -2.18 16.15 -10.65
C ALA A 169 -2.01 17.28 -9.61
N ARG A 170 -2.05 16.98 -8.30
CA ARG A 170 -1.90 17.97 -7.22
C ARG A 170 -0.46 18.21 -6.77
N ALA A 171 0.55 17.78 -7.54
CA ALA A 171 1.99 17.92 -7.28
C ALA A 171 2.55 17.25 -5.99
N GLY A 172 1.70 16.84 -5.03
CA GLY A 172 2.12 16.21 -3.77
C GLY A 172 2.46 14.71 -3.84
N VAL A 173 2.20 14.04 -4.97
CA VAL A 173 2.41 12.58 -5.17
C VAL A 173 3.27 12.30 -6.41
N ALA A 174 3.86 13.33 -7.04
CA ALA A 174 4.65 13.19 -8.24
C ALA A 174 5.78 12.15 -8.05
N GLY A 175 5.86 11.18 -8.96
CA GLY A 175 6.89 10.12 -8.95
C GLY A 175 6.55 8.86 -8.14
N VAL A 176 5.44 8.82 -7.38
CA VAL A 176 5.04 7.60 -6.66
C VAL A 176 4.31 6.64 -7.60
N ALA A 177 4.82 5.41 -7.75
CA ALA A 177 4.16 4.37 -8.55
C ALA A 177 2.79 3.97 -7.97
N LEU A 178 1.84 3.58 -8.81
CA LEU A 178 0.44 3.24 -8.45
C LEU A 178 0.33 2.34 -7.21
N TRP A 179 1.12 1.26 -7.16
CA TRP A 179 1.02 0.28 -6.08
C TRP A 179 1.75 0.70 -4.81
N ALA A 180 2.78 1.55 -4.92
CA ALA A 180 3.37 2.21 -3.77
C ALA A 180 2.39 3.22 -3.15
N PHE A 181 1.69 4.00 -3.99
CA PHE A 181 0.59 4.87 -3.56
C PHE A 181 -0.52 4.07 -2.86
N ALA A 182 -0.96 2.97 -3.46
CA ALA A 182 -1.98 2.13 -2.85
C ALA A 182 -1.54 1.52 -1.50
N SER A 183 -0.25 1.18 -1.36
CA SER A 183 0.31 0.73 -0.09
C SER A 183 0.29 1.85 0.96
N ILE A 184 0.71 3.07 0.60
CA ILE A 184 0.70 4.23 1.49
C ILE A 184 -0.72 4.52 1.99
N VAL A 185 -1.68 4.65 1.07
CA VAL A 185 -3.09 4.94 1.39
C VAL A 185 -3.74 3.85 2.23
N SER A 186 -3.40 2.57 1.98
CA SER A 186 -3.94 1.45 2.74
C SER A 186 -3.19 1.14 4.03
N GLY A 187 -2.15 1.90 4.39
CA GLY A 187 -1.26 1.59 5.52
C GLY A 187 -0.62 0.20 5.39
N GLY A 188 -0.32 -0.23 4.16
CA GLY A 188 0.27 -1.51 3.80
C GLY A 188 -0.69 -2.70 3.96
N ARG A 189 -1.98 -2.45 4.15
CA ARG A 189 -3.00 -3.48 4.39
C ARG A 189 -3.86 -3.80 3.17
N LEU A 190 -3.42 -3.49 1.96
CA LEU A 190 -4.13 -3.85 0.72
C LEU A 190 -4.61 -5.31 0.68
N LEU A 191 -3.83 -6.24 1.24
CA LEU A 191 -4.14 -7.67 1.36
C LEU A 191 -4.32 -8.16 2.82
N GLY A 192 -4.54 -7.25 3.78
CA GLY A 192 -4.65 -7.58 5.20
C GLY A 192 -5.92 -8.35 5.54
N THR A 193 -5.89 -9.17 6.61
CA THR A 193 -7.07 -9.87 7.14
C THR A 193 -8.04 -8.95 7.87
N THR A 194 -7.50 -7.90 8.52
CA THR A 194 -8.26 -6.95 9.33
C THR A 194 -8.25 -5.58 8.65
N SER A 195 -9.41 -4.93 8.65
CA SER A 195 -9.53 -3.51 8.35
C SER A 195 -9.26 -2.73 9.63
N ASP A 196 -8.01 -2.34 9.86
CA ASP A 196 -7.83 -1.02 10.46
C ASP A 196 -7.75 -0.09 9.27
N PRO A 197 -8.79 0.72 8.98
CA PRO A 197 -8.56 1.90 8.17
C PRO A 197 -7.60 2.75 9.00
N LEU A 198 -6.30 2.67 8.71
CA LEU A 198 -5.40 3.76 9.08
C LEU A 198 -5.73 4.88 8.11
N TRP A 199 -6.82 5.55 8.45
CA TRP A 199 -7.24 6.88 8.02
C TRP A 199 -6.02 7.66 7.60
N PHE A 200 -6.06 8.10 6.35
CA PHE A 200 -4.93 8.76 5.73
C PHE A 200 -4.54 9.99 6.54
N VAL A 201 -3.25 10.09 6.87
CA VAL A 201 -2.61 11.30 7.36
C VAL A 201 -1.86 11.91 6.20
N ILE A 202 -2.38 13.00 5.66
CA ILE A 202 -1.57 13.93 4.85
C ILE A 202 -1.18 15.07 5.78
N GLY A 203 0.09 15.15 6.15
CA GLY A 203 0.57 16.14 7.13
C GLY A 203 0.06 15.85 8.55
N SER A 204 -0.69 16.77 9.17
CA SER A 204 -1.30 16.59 10.49
C SER A 204 -2.80 16.26 10.45
N ARG A 205 -3.38 16.11 9.24
CA ARG A 205 -4.82 15.94 9.09
C ARG A 205 -5.19 14.47 8.92
N ARG A 206 -6.00 13.96 9.86
CA ARG A 206 -6.73 12.70 9.70
C ARG A 206 -7.89 12.95 8.75
N PHE A 207 -7.88 12.34 7.57
CA PHE A 207 -9.05 12.37 6.69
C PHE A 207 -9.97 11.20 7.03
N MET A 208 -11.19 11.55 7.41
CA MET A 208 -12.26 10.65 7.81
C MET A 208 -13.31 10.67 6.69
N PRO A 209 -13.76 9.53 6.13
CA PRO A 209 -15.01 9.54 5.38
C PRO A 209 -16.17 9.72 6.36
N PRO A 210 -17.28 10.38 5.99
CA PRO A 210 -18.49 10.33 6.80
C PRO A 210 -18.95 8.86 6.85
N ALA A 211 -19.00 8.29 8.05
CA ALA A 211 -19.74 7.06 8.29
C ALA A 211 -21.18 7.44 8.68
N PRO A 212 -22.22 6.80 8.12
CA PRO A 212 -23.52 6.77 8.77
C PRO A 212 -23.47 5.98 10.08
#